data_AF-A0A2V9CHG1-F1
#
_entry.id   AF-A0A2V9CHG1-F1
#
_cell.length_a   1.000
_cell.length_b   1.000
_cell.length_c   1.000
_cell.angle_alpha   90.00
_cell.angle_beta   90.00
_cell.angle_gamma   90.00
#
_symmetry.space_group_name_H-M   'P 1'
#
loop_
_entity.id
_entity.type
_entity.pdbx_description
1 polymer ?
#
loop_
_entity_poly.entity_id
_entity_poly.type
_entity_poly.pdbx_seq_one_letter_code
_entity_poly.pdbx_strand_id
1 'polypeptide(L)'
;MYIDANVEGTAGIRQSREKSMMKILGFLLLVSGVALGQAPAVQAPTLKPVGTVDDLMIGIIWPISDEVFYITTRETPKTEEEWLHFQGRMLMLAESANLLMMPGRAWDNDKWMKDSQRLYDAGSAAYKAAKARDLDKIASLNDQMYAACVGCHNDYRPNYRKRPLTPE
;
A
#
# COMPACT_ATOMS: atom_id res chain seq x y z
N MET A 1 -90.84 10.96 -9.73
CA MET A 1 -89.96 11.96 -10.39
C MET A 1 -89.35 12.81 -9.30
N TYR A 2 -88.18 12.43 -8.80
CA TYR A 2 -87.34 13.31 -7.99
C TYR A 2 -85.90 13.08 -8.43
N ILE A 3 -85.24 14.19 -8.71
CA ILE A 3 -83.92 14.31 -9.31
C ILE A 3 -82.96 14.55 -8.14
N ASP A 4 -81.97 13.69 -7.95
CA ASP A 4 -80.85 13.97 -7.04
C ASP A 4 -79.69 14.55 -7.85
N ALA A 5 -79.26 15.75 -7.44
CA ALA A 5 -78.20 16.53 -8.04
C ALA A 5 -76.83 15.98 -7.62
N ASN A 6 -75.99 15.71 -8.63
CA ASN A 6 -74.68 15.09 -8.51
C ASN A 6 -73.64 16.06 -7.91
N VAL A 7 -73.03 15.68 -6.78
CA VAL A 7 -71.94 16.40 -6.09
C VAL A 7 -70.60 15.87 -6.61
N GLU A 8 -70.14 16.35 -7.78
CA GLU A 8 -68.86 15.90 -8.39
C GLU A 8 -67.75 16.97 -8.39
N GLY A 9 -68.02 18.20 -7.92
CA GLY A 9 -67.10 19.34 -8.13
C GLY A 9 -65.98 19.56 -7.10
N THR A 10 -66.05 18.95 -5.91
CA THR A 10 -65.19 19.38 -4.77
C THR A 10 -63.89 18.58 -4.61
N ALA A 11 -63.82 17.36 -5.16
CA ALA A 11 -62.64 16.49 -5.03
C ALA A 11 -61.47 16.91 -5.95
N GLY A 12 -61.76 17.36 -7.18
CA GLY A 12 -60.73 17.67 -8.18
C GLY A 12 -59.89 18.92 -7.85
N ILE A 13 -60.48 19.92 -7.22
CA ILE A 13 -59.81 21.19 -6.89
C ILE A 13 -58.79 20.99 -5.74
N ARG A 14 -59.12 20.15 -4.75
CA ARG A 14 -58.24 19.82 -3.62
C ARG A 14 -57.00 19.05 -4.09
N GLN A 15 -57.20 18.07 -4.97
CA GLN A 15 -56.11 17.24 -5.49
C GLN A 15 -55.14 18.01 -6.41
N SER A 16 -55.65 19.00 -7.16
CA SER A 16 -54.82 19.89 -8.00
C SER A 16 -53.94 20.82 -7.16
N ARG A 17 -54.50 21.42 -6.09
CA ARG A 17 -53.75 22.30 -5.18
C ARG A 17 -52.66 21.56 -4.40
N GLU A 18 -52.94 20.34 -3.92
CA GLU A 18 -51.95 19.50 -3.23
C GLU A 18 -50.80 19.07 -4.17
N LYS A 19 -51.10 18.68 -5.42
CA LYS A 19 -50.06 18.36 -6.42
C LYS A 19 -49.21 19.58 -6.80
N SER A 20 -49.80 20.77 -6.87
CA SER A 20 -49.06 22.00 -7.23
C SER A 20 -48.19 22.50 -6.08
N MET A 21 -48.66 22.41 -4.83
CA MET A 21 -47.90 22.79 -3.65
C MET A 21 -46.72 21.84 -3.38
N MET A 22 -46.91 20.54 -3.63
CA MET A 22 -45.88 19.51 -3.47
C MET A 22 -44.80 19.57 -4.57
N LYS A 23 -45.14 20.06 -5.77
CA LYS A 23 -44.17 20.37 -6.83
C LYS A 23 -43.34 21.62 -6.53
N ILE A 24 -43.94 22.66 -5.95
CA ILE A 24 -43.22 23.89 -5.57
C ILE A 24 -42.30 23.64 -4.36
N LEU A 25 -42.73 22.83 -3.38
CA LEU A 25 -41.91 22.44 -2.24
C LEU A 25 -40.77 21.48 -2.64
N GLY A 26 -41.02 20.58 -3.60
CA GLY A 26 -40.00 19.69 -4.17
C GLY A 26 -38.95 20.45 -5.01
N PHE A 27 -39.33 21.55 -5.65
CA PHE A 27 -38.39 22.37 -6.42
C PHE A 27 -37.54 23.28 -5.52
N LEU A 28 -38.08 23.77 -4.40
CA LEU A 28 -37.33 24.56 -3.41
C LEU A 28 -36.34 23.74 -2.57
N LEU A 29 -36.56 22.43 -2.42
CA LEU A 29 -35.64 21.51 -1.73
C LEU A 29 -34.49 20.98 -2.61
N LEU A 30 -34.54 21.19 -3.93
CA LEU A 30 -33.47 20.76 -4.85
C LEU A 30 -32.36 21.81 -5.04
N VAL A 31 -32.54 23.04 -4.54
CA VAL A 31 -31.56 24.15 -4.73
C VAL A 31 -30.74 24.44 -3.46
N SER A 32 -31.07 23.83 -2.33
CA SER A 32 -30.36 24.01 -1.04
C SER A 32 -29.36 22.88 -0.72
N GLY A 33 -29.11 21.99 -1.69
CA GLY A 33 -28.17 20.88 -1.59
C GLY A 33 -26.70 21.31 -1.69
N VAL A 34 -26.19 21.88 -0.59
CA VAL A 34 -24.82 21.65 -0.11
C VAL A 34 -23.68 22.07 -1.06
N ALA A 35 -23.29 23.34 -0.98
CA ALA A 35 -21.90 23.73 -1.22
C ALA A 35 -21.03 23.20 -0.07
N LEU A 36 -20.77 21.89 -0.02
CA LEU A 36 -19.61 21.37 0.70
C LEU A 36 -18.41 21.94 -0.04
N GLY A 37 -17.77 22.96 0.54
CA GLY A 37 -16.48 23.43 0.05
C GLY A 37 -15.54 22.24 -0.02
N GLN A 38 -15.29 21.74 -1.23
CA GLN A 38 -14.21 20.81 -1.47
C GLN A 38 -12.94 21.60 -1.13
N ALA A 39 -12.31 21.26 0.00
CA ALA A 39 -10.98 21.76 0.29
C ALA A 39 -10.12 21.50 -0.96
N PRO A 40 -9.29 22.46 -1.41
CA PRO A 40 -8.48 22.27 -2.60
C PRO A 40 -7.69 20.96 -2.43
N ALA A 41 -7.81 20.07 -3.40
CA ALA A 41 -7.07 18.82 -3.39
C ALA A 41 -5.58 19.15 -3.38
N VAL A 42 -4.93 18.94 -2.23
CA VAL A 42 -3.49 19.07 -2.12
C VAL A 42 -2.90 17.87 -2.85
N GLN A 43 -2.37 18.11 -4.06
CA GLN A 43 -1.66 17.09 -4.81
C GLN A 43 -0.43 16.65 -4.01
N ALA A 44 -0.32 15.36 -3.69
CA ALA A 44 0.86 14.83 -3.04
C ALA A 44 2.10 15.06 -3.93
N PRO A 45 3.25 15.44 -3.36
CA PRO A 45 4.46 15.62 -4.14
C PRO A 45 4.87 14.29 -4.78
N THR A 46 5.23 14.33 -6.05
CA THR A 46 5.81 13.15 -6.73
C THR A 46 7.18 12.86 -6.12
N LEU A 47 7.36 11.65 -5.62
CA LEU A 47 8.64 11.19 -5.09
C LEU A 47 9.69 11.15 -6.21
N LYS A 48 10.89 11.68 -5.94
CA LYS A 48 12.02 11.70 -6.89
C LYS A 48 13.18 10.87 -6.34
N PRO A 49 13.71 9.91 -7.09
CA PRO A 49 14.93 9.20 -6.71
C PRO A 49 16.12 10.15 -6.53
N VAL A 50 16.95 9.90 -5.52
CA VAL A 50 18.27 10.55 -5.37
C VAL A 50 19.35 9.75 -6.10
N GLY A 51 19.41 8.44 -5.84
CA GLY A 51 20.31 7.49 -6.49
C GLY A 51 19.58 6.44 -7.34
N THR A 52 20.38 5.61 -8.00
CA THR A 52 19.97 4.53 -8.90
C THR A 52 19.48 3.28 -8.13
N VAL A 53 18.97 2.29 -8.86
CA VAL A 53 18.70 0.96 -8.30
C VAL A 53 20.00 0.31 -7.80
N ASP A 54 21.10 0.44 -8.54
CA ASP A 54 22.38 -0.14 -8.14
C ASP A 54 22.91 0.45 -6.84
N ASP A 55 22.73 1.77 -6.63
CA ASP A 55 23.07 2.44 -5.37
C ASP A 55 22.28 1.86 -4.19
N LEU A 56 20.98 1.60 -4.37
CA LEU A 56 20.16 0.95 -3.35
C LEU A 56 20.60 -0.50 -3.09
N MET A 57 20.84 -1.25 -4.16
CA MET A 57 21.20 -2.66 -4.07
C MET A 57 22.53 -2.85 -3.37
N ILE A 58 23.56 -2.12 -3.79
CA ILE A 58 24.93 -2.26 -3.27
C ILE A 58 25.10 -1.54 -1.92
N GLY A 59 24.51 -0.35 -1.76
CA GLY A 59 24.72 0.48 -0.58
C GLY A 59 23.85 0.13 0.62
N ILE A 60 22.69 -0.49 0.39
CA ILE A 60 21.67 -0.69 1.43
C ILE A 60 21.18 -2.14 1.45
N ILE A 61 20.53 -2.60 0.38
CA ILE A 61 19.77 -3.86 0.39
C ILE A 61 20.70 -5.06 0.63
N TRP A 62 21.74 -5.20 -0.18
CA TRP A 62 22.67 -6.33 -0.06
C TRP A 62 23.38 -6.37 1.30
N PRO A 63 24.11 -5.33 1.75
CA PRO A 63 24.85 -5.42 3.01
C PRO A 63 23.95 -5.52 4.25
N ILE A 64 22.68 -5.10 4.18
CA ILE A 64 21.74 -5.32 5.27
C ILE A 64 21.12 -6.72 5.22
N SER A 65 20.80 -7.25 4.04
CA SER A 65 20.25 -8.61 3.92
C SER A 65 21.19 -9.70 4.47
N ASP A 66 22.50 -9.45 4.42
CA ASP A 66 23.53 -10.26 5.06
C ASP A 66 23.28 -10.51 6.55
N GLU A 67 22.69 -9.54 7.27
CA GLU A 67 22.35 -9.68 8.69
C GLU A 67 21.28 -10.76 8.91
N VAL A 68 20.37 -10.94 7.95
CA VAL A 68 19.38 -12.04 7.97
C VAL A 68 20.05 -13.35 7.57
N PHE A 69 20.83 -13.34 6.48
CA PHE A 69 21.46 -14.54 5.94
C PHE A 69 22.45 -15.20 6.90
N TYR A 70 23.16 -14.39 7.69
CA TYR A 70 24.24 -14.86 8.55
C TYR A 70 23.93 -14.72 10.04
N ILE A 71 22.65 -14.57 10.42
CA ILE A 71 22.25 -14.40 11.82
C ILE A 71 22.68 -15.57 12.73
N THR A 72 22.86 -16.77 12.17
CA THR A 72 23.27 -17.97 12.90
C THR A 72 24.79 -18.18 12.94
N THR A 73 25.55 -17.42 12.16
CA THR A 73 27.01 -17.59 12.03
C THR A 73 27.81 -16.37 12.46
N ARG A 74 27.19 -15.19 12.55
CA ARG A 74 27.79 -13.95 13.06
C ARG A 74 27.43 -13.73 14.54
N GLU A 75 28.14 -12.79 15.17
CA GLU A 75 27.74 -12.33 16.51
C GLU A 75 26.36 -11.66 16.45
N THR A 76 25.49 -12.07 17.38
CA THR A 76 24.13 -11.53 17.49
C THR A 76 24.08 -10.37 18.50
N PRO A 77 23.09 -9.47 18.40
CA PRO A 77 22.93 -8.37 19.34
C PRO A 77 22.74 -8.86 20.78
N LYS A 78 23.49 -8.27 21.72
CA LYS A 78 23.48 -8.59 23.16
C LYS A 78 22.93 -7.43 23.98
N THR A 79 23.22 -6.19 23.58
CA THR A 79 22.79 -4.99 24.30
C THR A 79 21.53 -4.36 23.70
N GLU A 80 20.85 -3.52 24.48
CA GLU A 80 19.71 -2.73 24.02
C GLU A 80 20.04 -1.88 22.78
N GLU A 81 21.23 -1.27 22.78
CA GLU A 81 21.72 -0.43 21.68
C GLU A 81 21.96 -1.26 20.42
N GLU A 82 22.61 -2.42 20.55
CA GLU A 82 22.84 -3.32 19.42
C GLU A 82 21.51 -3.83 18.85
N TRP A 83 20.53 -4.14 19.70
CA TRP A 83 19.18 -4.53 19.26
C TRP A 83 18.47 -3.39 18.53
N LEU A 84 18.56 -2.15 19.04
CA LEU A 84 17.99 -0.99 18.38
C LEU A 84 18.63 -0.75 17.00
N HIS A 85 19.95 -0.89 16.91
CA HIS A 85 20.67 -0.78 15.65
C HIS A 85 20.21 -1.87 14.66
N PHE A 86 20.14 -3.13 15.10
CA PHE A 86 19.67 -4.25 14.27
C PHE A 86 18.23 -4.04 13.77
N GLN A 87 17.33 -3.57 14.65
CA GLN A 87 15.95 -3.20 14.28
C GLN A 87 15.94 -2.09 13.23
N GLY A 88 16.73 -1.03 13.40
CA GLY A 88 16.85 0.05 12.44
C GLY A 88 17.32 -0.43 11.07
N ARG A 89 18.27 -1.37 11.03
CA ARG A 89 18.72 -2.00 9.79
C ARG A 89 17.60 -2.78 9.10
N MET A 90 16.85 -3.60 9.82
CA MET A 90 15.73 -4.34 9.22
C MET A 90 14.62 -3.42 8.71
N LEU A 91 14.35 -2.32 9.42
CA LEU A 91 13.45 -1.27 8.95
C LEU A 91 13.95 -0.66 7.64
N MET A 92 15.24 -0.29 7.57
CA MET A 92 15.85 0.23 6.35
C MET A 92 15.75 -0.75 5.18
N LEU A 93 15.92 -2.05 5.42
CA LEU A 93 15.75 -3.07 4.39
C LEU A 93 14.31 -3.08 3.85
N ALA A 94 13.32 -3.11 4.74
CA ALA A 94 11.91 -3.10 4.34
C ALA A 94 11.56 -1.84 3.54
N GLU A 95 11.95 -0.66 4.03
CA GLU A 95 11.68 0.62 3.35
C GLU A 95 12.45 0.77 2.04
N SER A 96 13.65 0.21 1.93
CA SER A 96 14.42 0.24 0.69
C SER A 96 13.74 -0.55 -0.44
N ALA A 97 12.90 -1.54 -0.11
CA ALA A 97 12.07 -2.22 -1.10
C ALA A 97 10.98 -1.30 -1.67
N ASN A 98 10.39 -0.40 -0.87
CA ASN A 98 9.49 0.65 -1.37
C ASN A 98 10.21 1.60 -2.32
N LEU A 99 11.47 1.88 -2.05
CA LEU A 99 12.29 2.74 -2.90
C LEU A 99 12.50 2.15 -4.30
N LEU A 100 12.49 0.82 -4.47
CA LEU A 100 12.56 0.15 -5.78
C LEU A 100 11.28 0.37 -6.60
N MET A 101 10.15 0.58 -5.94
CA MET A 101 8.84 0.81 -6.56
C MET A 101 8.56 2.28 -6.86
N MET A 102 9.47 3.19 -6.51
CA MET A 102 9.32 4.61 -6.83
C MET A 102 9.30 4.87 -8.35
N PRO A 103 8.56 5.89 -8.80
CA PRO A 103 8.62 6.34 -10.20
C PRO A 103 10.06 6.58 -10.64
N GLY A 104 10.41 6.06 -11.82
CA GLY A 104 11.75 6.19 -12.42
C GLY A 104 12.77 5.12 -12.00
N ARG A 105 12.40 4.16 -11.13
CA ARG A 105 13.26 3.01 -10.79
C ARG A 105 12.74 1.67 -11.30
N ALA A 106 11.42 1.53 -11.36
CA ALA A 106 10.80 0.29 -11.81
C ALA A 106 11.07 0.02 -13.29
N TRP A 107 11.48 -1.22 -13.60
CA TRP A 107 11.66 -1.67 -14.98
C TRP A 107 10.30 -1.83 -15.69
N ASP A 108 9.32 -2.35 -14.96
CA ASP A 108 7.93 -2.47 -15.37
C ASP A 108 7.00 -2.30 -14.16
N ASN A 109 5.69 -2.22 -14.42
CA ASN A 109 4.67 -2.12 -13.37
C ASN A 109 4.01 -3.48 -13.06
N ASP A 110 4.67 -4.60 -13.37
CA ASP A 110 4.13 -5.94 -13.15
C ASP A 110 5.05 -6.76 -12.24
N LYS A 111 5.95 -7.55 -12.82
CA LYS A 111 6.77 -8.49 -12.05
C LYS A 111 7.80 -7.77 -11.18
N TRP A 112 8.30 -6.60 -11.60
CA TRP A 112 9.16 -5.77 -10.77
C TRP A 112 8.45 -5.37 -9.46
N MET A 113 7.19 -4.97 -9.55
CA MET A 113 6.40 -4.55 -8.40
C MET A 113 6.13 -5.73 -7.47
N LYS A 114 5.76 -6.89 -8.02
CA LYS A 114 5.53 -8.12 -7.26
C LYS A 114 6.79 -8.57 -6.51
N ASP A 115 7.94 -8.55 -7.17
CA ASP A 115 9.19 -8.97 -6.52
C ASP A 115 9.70 -7.94 -5.51
N SER A 116 9.54 -6.65 -5.79
CA SER A 116 9.87 -5.59 -4.82
C SER A 116 8.99 -5.70 -3.58
N GLN A 117 7.69 -5.99 -3.75
CA GLN A 117 6.78 -6.27 -2.64
C GLN A 117 7.22 -7.51 -1.85
N ARG A 118 7.71 -8.56 -2.52
CA ARG A 118 8.24 -9.75 -1.83
C ARG A 118 9.43 -9.43 -0.93
N LEU A 119 10.32 -8.53 -1.37
CA LEU A 119 11.43 -8.03 -0.54
C LEU A 119 10.91 -7.18 0.63
N TYR A 120 9.93 -6.30 0.39
CA TYR A 120 9.27 -5.54 1.45
C TYR A 120 8.67 -6.48 2.52
N ASP A 121 7.98 -7.54 2.11
CA ASP A 121 7.33 -8.48 3.02
C ASP A 121 8.37 -9.24 3.86
N ALA A 122 9.46 -9.71 3.23
CA ALA A 122 10.55 -10.39 3.92
C ALA A 122 11.27 -9.45 4.90
N GLY A 123 11.60 -8.23 4.48
CA GLY A 123 12.21 -7.21 5.34
C GLY A 123 11.29 -6.80 6.49
N SER A 124 9.99 -6.64 6.24
CA SER A 124 8.98 -6.33 7.27
C SER A 124 8.83 -7.45 8.29
N ALA A 125 8.89 -8.71 7.86
CA ALA A 125 8.90 -9.86 8.76
C ALA A 125 10.17 -9.88 9.62
N ALA A 126 11.33 -9.61 9.02
CA ALA A 126 12.60 -9.53 9.73
C ALA A 126 12.61 -8.38 10.75
N TYR A 127 12.04 -7.21 10.39
CA TYR A 127 11.89 -6.08 11.32
C TYR A 127 11.00 -6.42 12.52
N LYS A 128 9.87 -7.10 12.30
CA LYS A 128 9.00 -7.55 13.39
C LYS A 128 9.71 -8.53 14.32
N ALA A 129 10.45 -9.49 13.76
CA ALA A 129 11.23 -10.45 14.53
C ALA A 129 12.38 -9.78 15.30
N ALA A 130 13.07 -8.81 14.68
CA ALA A 130 14.09 -7.99 15.33
C ALA A 130 13.55 -7.19 16.52
N LYS A 131 12.34 -6.62 16.41
CA LYS A 131 11.67 -5.95 17.53
C LYS A 131 11.34 -6.90 18.67
N ALA A 132 10.98 -8.14 18.33
CA ALA A 132 10.71 -9.20 19.30
C ALA A 132 11.97 -9.87 19.84
N ARG A 133 13.16 -9.54 19.29
CA ARG A 133 14.45 -10.19 19.58
C ARG A 133 14.44 -11.69 19.33
N ASP A 134 13.68 -12.11 18.32
CA ASP A 134 13.46 -13.51 17.99
C ASP A 134 14.46 -13.95 16.91
N LEU A 135 15.64 -14.39 17.35
CA LEU A 135 16.72 -14.84 16.45
C LEU A 135 16.33 -16.07 15.63
N ASP A 136 15.59 -17.00 16.23
CA ASP A 136 15.13 -18.21 15.54
C ASP A 136 14.13 -17.84 14.43
N LYS A 137 13.25 -16.87 14.71
CA LYS A 137 12.35 -16.34 13.69
C LYS A 137 13.12 -15.65 12.58
N ILE A 138 14.12 -14.82 12.88
CA ILE A 138 14.97 -14.19 11.85
C ILE A 138 15.66 -15.27 11.01
N ALA A 139 16.24 -16.29 11.65
CA ALA A 139 16.90 -17.39 10.95
C ALA A 139 15.93 -18.13 10.00
N SER A 140 14.68 -18.34 10.43
CA SER A 140 13.64 -18.99 9.60
C SER A 140 13.23 -18.17 8.36
N LEU A 141 13.57 -16.88 8.29
CA LEU A 141 13.25 -16.01 7.15
C LEU A 141 14.27 -16.11 6.01
N ASN A 142 15.34 -16.90 6.17
CA ASN A 142 16.39 -17.09 5.17
C ASN A 142 15.82 -17.44 3.78
N ASP A 143 14.97 -18.46 3.69
CA ASP A 143 14.40 -18.90 2.41
C ASP A 143 13.48 -17.86 1.79
N GLN A 144 12.72 -17.14 2.64
CA GLN A 144 11.86 -16.06 2.17
C GLN A 144 12.68 -14.91 1.59
N MET A 145 13.75 -14.51 2.28
CA MET A 145 14.69 -13.47 1.83
C MET A 145 15.41 -13.90 0.55
N TYR A 146 15.90 -15.14 0.51
CA TYR A 146 16.54 -15.72 -0.68
C TYR A 146 15.61 -15.64 -1.89
N ALA A 147 14.37 -16.10 -1.74
CA ALA A 147 13.41 -16.10 -2.84
C ALA A 147 13.06 -14.68 -3.33
N ALA A 148 13.06 -13.68 -2.43
CA ALA A 148 12.90 -12.27 -2.80
C ALA A 148 14.06 -11.77 -3.66
N CYS A 149 15.30 -12.07 -3.26
CA CYS A 149 16.50 -11.68 -4.02
C CYS A 149 16.55 -12.39 -5.39
N VAL A 150 16.39 -13.72 -5.40
CA VAL A 150 16.53 -14.52 -6.63
C VAL A 150 15.39 -14.25 -7.61
N GLY A 151 14.16 -14.07 -7.14
CA GLY A 151 13.01 -13.80 -8.00
C GLY A 151 13.19 -12.55 -8.84
N CYS A 152 13.63 -11.45 -8.22
CA CYS A 152 13.92 -10.21 -8.92
C CYS A 152 15.17 -10.35 -9.82
N HIS A 153 16.28 -10.84 -9.25
CA HIS A 153 17.55 -10.90 -9.97
C HIS A 153 17.54 -11.81 -11.19
N ASN A 154 16.74 -12.88 -11.14
CA ASN A 154 16.57 -13.73 -12.31
C ASN A 154 16.11 -12.89 -13.51
N ASP A 155 15.17 -11.99 -13.34
CA ASP A 155 14.52 -11.32 -14.48
C ASP A 155 15.07 -9.94 -14.79
N TYR A 156 15.63 -9.25 -13.79
CA TYR A 156 16.03 -7.84 -13.95
C TYR A 156 17.51 -7.56 -13.72
N ARG A 157 18.31 -8.49 -13.20
CA ARG A 157 19.74 -8.24 -12.99
C ARG A 157 20.55 -8.72 -14.21
N PRO A 158 21.16 -7.80 -15.00
CA PRO A 158 21.98 -8.20 -16.13
C PRO A 158 23.14 -9.10 -15.69
N ASN A 159 23.49 -10.07 -16.52
CA ASN A 159 24.57 -11.04 -16.26
C ASN A 159 24.41 -11.81 -14.93
N TYR A 160 23.20 -11.93 -14.39
CA TYR A 160 22.93 -12.79 -13.25
C TYR A 160 22.77 -14.24 -13.70
N ARG A 161 23.59 -15.14 -13.13
CA ARG A 161 23.42 -16.58 -13.33
C ARG A 161 22.11 -17.00 -12.67
N LYS A 162 21.11 -17.35 -13.50
CA LYS A 162 19.77 -17.79 -13.05
C LYS A 162 19.89 -18.90 -11.99
N ARG A 163 19.04 -18.83 -10.97
CA ARG A 163 18.98 -19.78 -9.86
C ARG A 163 17.52 -20.20 -9.59
N PRO A 164 17.28 -21.40 -9.03
CA PRO A 164 15.95 -21.78 -8.55
C PRO A 164 15.48 -20.84 -7.43
N LEU A 165 14.16 -20.64 -7.30
CA LEU A 165 13.59 -19.78 -6.26
C LEU A 165 13.72 -20.34 -4.84
N THR A 166 13.88 -21.66 -4.73
CA THR A 166 14.11 -22.36 -3.48
C THR A 166 15.59 -22.78 -3.44
N PRO A 167 16.33 -22.50 -2.35
CA PRO A 167 17.63 -23.13 -2.11
C PRO A 167 17.47 -24.66 -2.07
N GLU A 168 18.46 -25.39 -2.59
CA GLU A 168 18.58 -26.85 -2.43
C GLU A 168 19.11 -27.21 -1.04
#